data_AF-A0A4P6DBB4-F1
#
_entry.id   AF-A0A4P6DBB4-F1
#
_cell.length_a   1.000
_cell.length_b   1.000
_cell.length_c   1.000
_cell.angle_alpha   90.00
_cell.angle_beta   90.00
_cell.angle_gamma   90.00
#
_symmetry.space_group_name_H-M   'P 1'
#
loop_
_entity.id
_entity.type
_entity.pdbx_description
1 polymer ?
#
loop_
_entity_poly.entity_id
_entity_poly.type
_entity_poly.pdbx_seq_one_letter_code
_entity_poly.pdbx_strand_id
1 'polypeptide(L)'
;IRGDNKTSCPRKTPYYFNEDYKFNRLFVSSVLAAYVKSGLSVSSPVKCADVLGPCGASGITWKKHLGDSVNVIINDKIEMACDLIKDNIQRNHLQITVSSKDPCIFLHERGYNFVYLDCSNEASLYFDSAFRNIARNGIIVVTTKDDSSLHGGNPEVALRKYSGRIVRCFYAPEMAIRLVIAAMARSAISHNKSIEVLCSTVFKNTFTVAVLCTKSPQVSSKCTENLRLLKHCMVCEERLFYPASDGFPVDPKNIQLDCECSKNAPGKTAQELGPLWAGPIFNADFIQEMLANKFGSDNV
;
A
#
# COMPACT_ATOMS: atom_id res chain seq x y z
N ILE A 1 -3.25 -23.89 4.71
CA ILE A 1 -2.96 -23.45 3.33
C ILE A 1 -1.70 -24.20 2.88
N ARG A 2 -1.69 -24.85 1.72
CA ARG A 2 -0.44 -25.42 1.17
C ARG A 2 0.19 -24.43 0.19
N GLY A 3 1.50 -24.24 0.29
CA GLY A 3 2.37 -23.72 -0.78
C GLY A 3 3.27 -24.85 -1.30
N ASP A 4 3.95 -24.63 -2.43
CA ASP A 4 4.89 -25.63 -2.94
C ASP A 4 6.22 -25.58 -2.19
N ASN A 5 6.40 -26.55 -1.29
CA ASN A 5 7.62 -26.79 -0.52
C ASN A 5 8.43 -27.99 -1.05
N LYS A 6 8.05 -28.57 -2.20
CA LYS A 6 8.65 -29.82 -2.72
C LYS A 6 9.92 -29.63 -3.56
N THR A 7 10.35 -28.39 -3.79
CA THR A 7 11.56 -28.09 -4.57
C THR A 7 12.72 -27.73 -3.65
N SER A 8 13.95 -28.10 -4.03
CA SER A 8 15.19 -27.82 -3.28
C SER A 8 15.49 -26.32 -3.11
N CYS A 9 14.71 -25.44 -3.75
CA CYS A 9 14.76 -23.99 -3.58
C CYS A 9 13.33 -23.39 -3.64
N PRO A 10 12.57 -23.43 -2.53
CA PRO A 10 11.15 -23.04 -2.48
C PRO A 10 10.89 -21.60 -2.94
N ARG A 11 11.88 -20.71 -2.83
CA ARG A 11 11.81 -19.29 -3.23
C ARG A 11 11.64 -19.06 -4.74
N LYS A 12 11.73 -20.12 -5.58
CA LYS A 12 11.62 -20.01 -7.05
C LYS A 12 10.28 -20.49 -7.62
N THR A 13 9.34 -20.96 -6.80
CA THR A 13 8.01 -21.31 -7.31
C THR A 13 7.15 -20.04 -7.43
N PRO A 14 6.40 -19.87 -8.53
CA PRO A 14 5.62 -18.65 -8.75
C PRO A 14 4.44 -18.49 -7.77
N TYR A 15 4.08 -19.55 -7.05
CA TYR A 15 2.98 -19.60 -6.08
C TYR A 15 3.47 -19.95 -4.65
N TYR A 16 4.65 -19.47 -4.29
CA TYR A 16 5.30 -19.71 -2.99
C TYR A 16 4.52 -19.10 -1.81
N PHE A 17 4.29 -19.90 -0.76
CA PHE A 17 3.78 -19.42 0.52
C PHE A 17 4.94 -19.17 1.47
N ASN A 18 5.03 -17.96 2.00
CA ASN A 18 6.08 -17.61 2.95
C ASN A 18 5.50 -17.33 4.34
N GLU A 19 5.85 -18.18 5.30
CA GLU A 19 5.47 -18.07 6.72
C GLU A 19 6.03 -16.81 7.39
N ASP A 20 7.18 -16.32 6.93
CA ASP A 20 7.83 -15.12 7.46
C ASP A 20 6.96 -13.87 7.37
N TYR A 21 5.98 -13.84 6.46
CA TYR A 21 5.06 -12.72 6.26
C TYR A 21 3.69 -12.96 6.91
N LYS A 22 3.60 -13.84 7.92
CA LYS A 22 2.37 -14.04 8.72
C LYS A 22 1.89 -12.70 9.32
N PHE A 23 2.81 -11.87 9.81
CA PHE A 23 2.48 -10.54 10.35
C PHE A 23 1.75 -9.68 9.32
N ASN A 24 2.26 -9.54 8.09
CA ASN A 24 1.60 -8.72 7.07
C ASN A 24 0.20 -9.22 6.73
N ARG A 25 0.03 -10.55 6.59
CA ARG A 25 -1.30 -11.13 6.31
C ARG A 25 -2.27 -10.85 7.44
N LEU A 26 -1.83 -10.96 8.69
CA LEU A 26 -2.66 -10.61 9.86
C LEU A 26 -2.96 -9.12 9.89
N PHE A 27 -1.97 -8.26 9.65
CA PHE A 27 -2.14 -6.81 9.60
C PHE A 27 -3.21 -6.41 8.57
N VAL A 28 -3.10 -6.90 7.33
CA VAL A 28 -4.08 -6.64 6.25
C VAL A 28 -5.46 -7.18 6.62
N SER A 29 -5.53 -8.36 7.24
CA SER A 29 -6.80 -8.95 7.67
C SER A 29 -7.45 -8.14 8.81
N SER A 30 -6.67 -7.59 9.73
CA SER A 30 -7.14 -6.68 10.77
C SER A 30 -7.68 -5.37 10.18
N VAL A 31 -7.05 -4.83 9.12
CA VAL A 31 -7.58 -3.67 8.39
C VAL A 31 -8.95 -4.00 7.79
N LEU A 32 -9.10 -5.16 7.15
CA LEU A 32 -10.39 -5.60 6.59
C LEU A 32 -11.45 -5.80 7.68
N ALA A 33 -11.09 -6.42 8.81
CA ALA A 33 -12.02 -6.63 9.91
C ALA A 33 -12.51 -5.30 10.51
N ALA A 34 -11.60 -4.35 10.75
CA ALA A 34 -11.95 -3.01 11.20
C ALA A 34 -12.86 -2.28 10.19
N TYR A 35 -12.55 -2.41 8.89
CA TYR A 35 -13.38 -1.83 7.83
C TYR A 35 -14.80 -2.40 7.80
N VAL A 36 -14.96 -3.73 7.91
CA VAL A 36 -16.27 -4.39 7.98
C VAL A 36 -17.06 -3.87 9.18
N LYS A 37 -16.46 -3.81 10.37
CA LYS A 37 -17.15 -3.40 11.60
C LYS A 37 -17.46 -1.90 11.66
N SER A 38 -16.58 -1.07 11.09
CA SER A 38 -16.79 0.38 11.04
C SER A 38 -18.03 0.80 10.24
N GLY A 39 -18.57 -0.08 9.38
CA GLY A 39 -19.69 0.26 8.51
C GLY A 39 -19.36 1.27 7.40
N LEU A 40 -18.07 1.58 7.19
CA LEU A 40 -17.64 2.51 6.14
C LEU A 40 -17.98 2.02 4.73
N SER A 41 -18.11 0.70 4.56
CA SER A 41 -18.39 0.09 3.26
C SER A 41 -19.79 0.42 2.75
N VAL A 42 -19.88 0.81 1.48
CA VAL A 42 -21.17 1.02 0.80
C VAL A 42 -21.87 -0.27 0.37
N SER A 43 -21.29 -1.44 0.67
CA SER A 43 -21.88 -2.75 0.37
C SER A 43 -21.83 -3.64 1.62
N SER A 44 -22.90 -4.40 1.84
CA SER A 44 -22.91 -5.54 2.76
C SER A 44 -23.51 -6.74 2.01
N PRO A 45 -22.76 -7.83 1.77
CA PRO A 45 -21.36 -8.06 2.17
C PRO A 45 -20.34 -7.16 1.46
N VAL A 46 -19.19 -6.95 2.12
CA VAL A 46 -18.05 -6.20 1.56
C VAL A 46 -17.43 -6.97 0.41
N LYS A 47 -17.36 -6.36 -0.78
CA LYS A 47 -16.73 -6.96 -1.96
C LYS A 47 -15.21 -6.82 -1.88
N CYS A 48 -14.52 -7.94 -1.66
CA CYS A 48 -13.08 -8.01 -1.43
C CYS A 48 -12.36 -8.64 -2.63
N ALA A 49 -11.22 -8.07 -2.99
CA ALA A 49 -10.33 -8.57 -4.04
C ALA A 49 -8.94 -8.85 -3.46
N ASP A 50 -8.53 -10.13 -3.49
CA ASP A 50 -7.14 -10.54 -3.33
C ASP A 50 -6.54 -10.66 -4.74
N VAL A 51 -5.92 -9.57 -5.22
CA VAL A 51 -5.65 -9.38 -6.66
C VAL A 51 -4.45 -10.20 -7.16
N LEU A 52 -3.48 -10.41 -6.28
CA LEU A 52 -2.23 -11.12 -6.51
C LEU A 52 -2.13 -12.22 -5.44
N GLY A 53 -2.97 -13.24 -5.55
CA GLY A 53 -3.17 -14.24 -4.51
C GLY A 53 -2.48 -15.59 -4.80
N PRO A 54 -1.14 -15.71 -4.79
CA PRO A 54 -0.39 -16.87 -5.31
C PRO A 54 -0.85 -18.23 -4.78
N CYS A 55 -1.23 -18.30 -3.50
CA CYS A 55 -1.80 -19.50 -2.88
C CYS A 55 -3.17 -19.23 -2.24
N GLY A 56 -3.72 -18.03 -2.44
CA GLY A 56 -5.00 -17.57 -1.89
C GLY A 56 -5.02 -17.37 -0.38
N ALA A 57 -3.86 -17.31 0.27
CA ALA A 57 -3.75 -17.29 1.73
C ALA A 57 -4.57 -16.16 2.38
N SER A 58 -4.49 -14.94 1.85
CA SER A 58 -5.18 -13.78 2.39
C SER A 58 -6.69 -13.90 2.18
N GLY A 59 -7.14 -14.08 0.93
CA GLY A 59 -8.56 -14.21 0.62
C GLY A 59 -9.26 -15.37 1.34
N ILE A 60 -8.60 -16.53 1.47
CA ILE A 60 -9.13 -17.68 2.23
C ILE A 60 -9.26 -17.33 3.71
N THR A 61 -8.25 -16.67 4.29
CA THR A 61 -8.27 -16.24 5.70
C THR A 61 -9.42 -15.26 5.95
N TRP A 62 -9.62 -14.29 5.06
CA TRP A 62 -10.72 -13.33 5.19
C TRP A 62 -12.08 -14.02 5.17
N LYS A 63 -12.34 -14.89 4.18
CA LYS A 63 -13.63 -15.60 4.09
C LYS A 63 -13.84 -16.52 5.29
N LYS A 64 -12.80 -17.20 5.76
CA LYS A 64 -12.87 -18.11 6.91
C LYS A 64 -13.25 -17.38 8.21
N HIS A 65 -12.69 -16.21 8.46
CA HIS A 65 -12.90 -15.48 9.72
C HIS A 65 -14.07 -14.49 9.67
N LEU A 66 -14.36 -13.90 8.52
CA LEU A 66 -15.41 -12.88 8.37
C LEU A 66 -16.71 -13.45 7.77
N GLY A 67 -16.70 -14.73 7.35
CA GLY A 67 -17.89 -15.45 6.92
C GLY A 67 -18.70 -14.70 5.85
N ASP A 68 -19.98 -14.49 6.12
CA ASP A 68 -20.91 -13.84 5.19
C ASP A 68 -20.85 -12.32 5.20
N SER A 69 -20.01 -11.70 6.04
CA SER A 69 -19.76 -10.26 5.96
C SER A 69 -18.89 -9.87 4.76
N VAL A 70 -18.23 -10.84 4.11
CA VAL A 70 -17.35 -10.61 2.95
C VAL A 70 -17.70 -11.50 1.76
N ASN A 71 -17.63 -10.92 0.58
CA ASN A 71 -17.63 -11.63 -0.70
C ASN A 71 -16.23 -11.50 -1.31
N VAL A 72 -15.48 -12.61 -1.33
CA VAL A 72 -14.06 -12.62 -1.71
C VAL A 72 -13.89 -13.17 -3.13
N ILE A 73 -13.12 -12.46 -3.94
CA ILE A 73 -12.58 -12.97 -5.20
C ILE A 73 -11.06 -12.99 -5.08
N ILE A 74 -10.46 -14.15 -5.40
CA ILE A 74 -9.00 -14.32 -5.45
C ILE A 74 -8.60 -14.41 -6.91
N ASN A 75 -7.68 -13.55 -7.33
CA ASN A 75 -7.13 -13.52 -8.67
C ASN A 75 -5.64 -13.89 -8.64
N ASP A 76 -5.20 -14.64 -9.64
CA ASP A 76 -3.80 -14.77 -10.01
C ASP A 76 -3.69 -14.87 -11.53
N LYS A 77 -2.65 -14.33 -12.15
CA LYS A 77 -2.48 -14.43 -13.61
C LYS A 77 -2.02 -15.82 -14.06
N ILE A 78 -1.53 -16.64 -13.13
CA ILE A 78 -0.94 -17.95 -13.40
C ILE A 78 -2.02 -19.02 -13.16
N GLU A 79 -2.41 -19.75 -14.19
CA GLU A 79 -3.45 -20.78 -14.11
C GLU A 79 -3.13 -21.87 -13.09
N MET A 80 -1.86 -22.31 -13.02
CA MET A 80 -1.42 -23.28 -12.01
C MET A 80 -1.60 -22.76 -10.57
N ALA A 81 -1.42 -21.46 -10.33
CA ALA A 81 -1.70 -20.86 -9.03
C ALA A 81 -3.21 -20.90 -8.75
N CYS A 82 -4.04 -20.63 -9.75
CA CYS A 82 -5.50 -20.74 -9.63
C CYS A 82 -5.97 -22.15 -9.24
N ASP A 83 -5.35 -23.20 -9.77
CA ASP A 83 -5.70 -24.56 -9.39
C ASP A 83 -5.30 -24.87 -7.94
N LEU A 84 -4.12 -24.42 -7.49
CA LEU A 84 -3.73 -24.50 -6.09
C LEU A 84 -4.69 -23.73 -5.16
N ILE A 85 -5.14 -22.55 -5.59
CA ILE A 85 -6.12 -21.74 -4.84
C ILE A 85 -7.43 -22.52 -4.71
N LYS A 86 -7.96 -23.10 -5.79
CA LYS A 86 -9.17 -23.94 -5.75
C LYS A 86 -9.03 -25.12 -4.80
N ASP A 87 -7.90 -25.83 -4.84
CA ASP A 87 -7.60 -26.93 -3.90
C ASP A 87 -7.59 -26.45 -2.44
N ASN A 88 -6.95 -25.30 -2.18
CA ASN A 88 -6.91 -24.72 -0.84
C ASN A 88 -8.30 -24.26 -0.37
N ILE A 89 -9.14 -23.74 -1.26
CA ILE A 89 -10.54 -23.37 -0.96
C ILE A 89 -11.34 -24.62 -0.59
N GLN A 90 -11.27 -25.68 -1.40
CA GLN A 90 -11.97 -26.94 -1.16
C GLN A 90 -11.57 -27.57 0.18
N ARG A 91 -10.28 -27.58 0.51
CA ARG A 91 -9.77 -28.09 1.81
C ARG A 91 -10.23 -27.31 3.02
N ASN A 92 -10.62 -26.04 2.86
CA ASN A 92 -11.20 -25.24 3.94
C ASN A 92 -12.73 -25.23 3.90
N HIS A 93 -13.37 -25.97 2.98
CA HIS A 93 -14.81 -26.03 2.81
C HIS A 93 -15.46 -24.65 2.61
N LEU A 94 -14.78 -23.77 1.86
CA LEU A 94 -15.23 -22.41 1.60
C LEU A 94 -15.80 -22.25 0.19
N GLN A 95 -16.63 -21.24 0.01
CA GLN A 95 -17.12 -20.78 -1.29
C GLN A 95 -16.48 -19.43 -1.61
N ILE A 96 -15.50 -19.44 -2.53
CA ILE A 96 -14.73 -18.25 -2.96
C ILE A 96 -14.59 -18.32 -4.47
N THR A 97 -14.79 -17.19 -5.16
CA THR A 97 -14.58 -17.13 -6.61
C THR A 97 -13.09 -16.99 -6.92
N VAL A 98 -12.60 -17.80 -7.86
CA VAL A 98 -11.22 -17.73 -8.37
C VAL A 98 -11.24 -17.18 -9.79
N SER A 99 -10.31 -16.27 -10.10
CA SER A 99 -10.15 -15.67 -11.42
C SER A 99 -8.71 -15.85 -11.91
N SER A 100 -8.55 -16.18 -13.20
CA SER A 100 -7.25 -16.21 -13.87
C SER A 100 -7.17 -15.08 -14.88
N LYS A 101 -6.77 -13.88 -14.44
CA LYS A 101 -6.72 -12.68 -15.29
C LYS A 101 -5.49 -11.84 -14.96
N ASP A 102 -5.09 -11.06 -15.95
CA ASP A 102 -4.18 -9.94 -15.70
C ASP A 102 -4.76 -9.02 -14.60
N PRO A 103 -3.96 -8.65 -13.57
CA PRO A 103 -4.43 -7.83 -12.45
C PRO A 103 -5.09 -6.51 -12.87
N CYS A 104 -4.58 -5.84 -13.89
CA CYS A 104 -5.12 -4.56 -14.35
C CYS A 104 -6.48 -4.76 -15.02
N ILE A 105 -6.59 -5.80 -15.88
CA ILE A 105 -7.89 -6.19 -16.48
C ILE A 105 -8.89 -6.54 -15.39
N PHE A 106 -8.49 -7.38 -14.42
CA PHE A 106 -9.34 -7.80 -13.30
C PHE A 106 -9.89 -6.62 -12.49
N LEU A 107 -9.06 -5.62 -12.21
CA LEU A 107 -9.45 -4.38 -11.53
C LEU A 107 -10.35 -3.48 -12.40
N HIS A 108 -10.20 -3.53 -13.73
CA HIS A 108 -11.00 -2.74 -14.65
C HIS A 108 -12.42 -3.27 -14.90
N GLU A 109 -12.69 -4.56 -14.64
CA GLU A 109 -13.99 -5.16 -14.92
C GLU A 109 -15.10 -4.76 -13.96
N ARG A 110 -14.76 -4.49 -12.69
CA ARG A 110 -15.75 -4.17 -11.65
C ARG A 110 -15.16 -3.40 -10.49
N GLY A 111 -16.02 -2.71 -9.74
CA GLY A 111 -15.63 -2.04 -8.50
C GLY A 111 -15.64 -2.95 -7.28
N TYR A 112 -14.61 -2.82 -6.46
CA TYR A 112 -14.45 -3.52 -5.17
C TYR A 112 -14.52 -2.52 -4.01
N ASN A 113 -14.90 -3.01 -2.84
CA ASN A 113 -14.92 -2.24 -1.59
C ASN A 113 -13.61 -2.37 -0.81
N PHE A 114 -12.89 -3.48 -0.98
CA PHE A 114 -11.58 -3.74 -0.40
C PHE A 114 -10.68 -4.39 -1.45
N VAL A 115 -9.54 -3.79 -1.76
CA VAL A 115 -8.57 -4.29 -2.73
C VAL A 115 -7.25 -4.49 -2.03
N TYR A 116 -6.67 -5.69 -2.15
CA TYR A 116 -5.33 -5.99 -1.67
C TYR A 116 -4.38 -6.29 -2.83
N LEU A 117 -3.24 -5.62 -2.82
CA LEU A 117 -2.15 -5.78 -3.77
C LEU A 117 -0.90 -6.24 -3.00
N ASP A 118 -0.61 -7.55 -3.01
CA ASP A 118 0.64 -8.12 -2.47
C ASP A 118 1.69 -8.20 -3.57
N CYS A 119 2.36 -7.09 -3.83
CA CYS A 119 3.30 -6.95 -4.93
C CYS A 119 4.68 -7.47 -4.51
N SER A 120 5.18 -8.47 -5.24
CA SER A 120 6.56 -8.92 -5.10
C SER A 120 7.55 -7.86 -5.56
N ASN A 121 7.21 -7.08 -6.59
CA ASN A 121 7.87 -5.87 -7.04
C ASN A 121 6.83 -4.98 -7.74
N GLU A 122 7.12 -3.68 -7.89
CA GLU A 122 6.43 -2.74 -8.79
C GLU A 122 4.94 -2.53 -8.53
N ALA A 123 4.60 -2.17 -7.29
CA ALA A 123 3.20 -1.92 -6.93
C ALA A 123 2.53 -0.80 -7.74
N SER A 124 3.30 0.19 -8.20
CA SER A 124 2.78 1.35 -8.92
C SER A 124 2.12 1.02 -10.25
N LEU A 125 2.45 -0.14 -10.86
CA LEU A 125 1.82 -0.61 -12.10
C LEU A 125 0.30 -0.80 -11.97
N TYR A 126 -0.18 -1.06 -10.75
CA TYR A 126 -1.57 -1.41 -10.49
C TYR A 126 -2.41 -0.22 -9.98
N PHE A 127 -1.79 0.92 -9.66
CA PHE A 127 -2.47 2.01 -8.97
C PHE A 127 -3.61 2.60 -9.82
N ASP A 128 -3.37 2.93 -11.09
CA ASP A 128 -4.40 3.53 -11.94
C ASP A 128 -5.61 2.59 -12.12
N SER A 129 -5.35 1.29 -12.35
CA SER A 129 -6.43 0.30 -12.45
C SER A 129 -7.21 0.16 -11.14
N ALA A 130 -6.52 0.14 -10.00
CA ALA A 130 -7.16 0.03 -8.69
C ALA A 130 -8.00 1.29 -8.38
N PHE A 131 -7.43 2.48 -8.53
CA PHE A 131 -8.11 3.74 -8.23
C PHE A 131 -9.20 4.09 -9.21
N ARG A 132 -9.14 3.68 -10.49
CA ARG A 132 -10.20 3.97 -11.46
C ARG A 132 -11.55 3.44 -11.00
N ASN A 133 -11.60 2.19 -10.54
CA ASN A 133 -12.84 1.46 -10.25
C ASN A 133 -13.14 1.23 -8.77
N ILE A 134 -12.25 1.58 -7.85
CA ILE A 134 -12.54 1.45 -6.42
C ILE A 134 -13.90 2.07 -6.06
N ALA A 135 -14.68 1.35 -5.24
CA ALA A 135 -15.98 1.82 -4.77
C ALA A 135 -15.82 3.08 -3.92
N ARG A 136 -16.92 3.83 -3.75
CA ARG A 136 -16.94 4.93 -2.79
C ARG A 136 -16.66 4.37 -1.39
N ASN A 137 -15.82 5.06 -0.63
CA ASN A 137 -15.34 4.63 0.69
C ASN A 137 -14.64 3.26 0.63
N GLY A 138 -14.10 2.88 -0.52
CA GLY A 138 -13.34 1.64 -0.65
C GLY A 138 -11.93 1.77 -0.07
N ILE A 139 -11.38 0.67 0.43
CA ILE A 139 -10.01 0.61 0.93
C ILE A 139 -9.12 -0.09 -0.08
N ILE A 140 -7.94 0.48 -0.33
CA ILE A 140 -6.86 -0.17 -1.05
C ILE A 140 -5.71 -0.40 -0.08
N VAL A 141 -5.26 -1.64 0.03
CA VAL A 141 -4.08 -2.03 0.79
C VAL A 141 -3.01 -2.53 -0.17
N VAL A 142 -1.82 -1.95 -0.09
CA VAL A 142 -0.66 -2.32 -0.91
C VAL A 142 0.43 -2.81 0.01
N THR A 143 0.98 -3.99 -0.28
CA THR A 143 2.25 -4.47 0.26
C THR A 143 3.25 -4.55 -0.89
N THR A 144 4.42 -3.94 -0.75
CA THR A 144 5.50 -4.00 -1.75
C THR A 144 6.84 -4.38 -1.13
N LYS A 145 7.69 -5.06 -1.92
CA LYS A 145 9.06 -5.47 -1.59
C LYS A 145 10.10 -4.82 -2.50
N ASP A 146 9.79 -3.67 -3.12
CA ASP A 146 10.69 -2.95 -4.04
C ASP A 146 11.98 -2.45 -3.35
N ASP A 147 12.94 -3.34 -3.19
CA ASP A 147 14.02 -3.19 -2.21
C ASP A 147 14.97 -2.02 -2.53
N SER A 148 15.72 -2.08 -3.64
CA SER A 148 16.79 -1.08 -3.85
C SER A 148 16.27 0.34 -4.07
N SER A 149 15.08 0.51 -4.67
CA SER A 149 14.50 1.83 -4.91
C SER A 149 13.93 2.45 -3.63
N LEU A 150 13.16 1.69 -2.84
CA LEU A 150 12.51 2.23 -1.65
C LEU A 150 13.49 2.48 -0.50
N HIS A 151 14.64 1.81 -0.48
CA HIS A 151 15.73 2.10 0.46
C HIS A 151 16.70 3.20 -0.01
N GLY A 152 16.38 3.93 -1.08
CA GLY A 152 17.21 5.03 -1.59
C GLY A 152 18.52 4.60 -2.26
N GLY A 153 18.66 3.32 -2.61
CA GLY A 153 19.84 2.79 -3.31
C GLY A 153 19.85 3.06 -4.81
N ASN A 154 18.68 3.20 -5.45
CA ASN A 154 18.56 3.56 -6.87
C ASN A 154 17.50 4.66 -7.08
N PRO A 155 17.89 5.95 -6.98
CA PRO A 155 16.97 7.08 -7.12
C PRO A 155 16.24 7.13 -8.46
N GLU A 156 16.87 6.68 -9.54
CA GLU A 156 16.26 6.68 -10.88
C GLU A 156 15.17 5.60 -11.02
N VAL A 157 15.33 4.45 -10.35
CA VAL A 157 14.26 3.45 -10.26
C VAL A 157 13.10 3.98 -9.42
N ALA A 158 13.37 4.64 -8.28
CA ALA A 158 12.34 5.28 -7.46
C ALA A 158 11.57 6.35 -8.26
N LEU A 159 12.29 7.17 -9.05
CA LEU A 159 11.70 8.17 -9.92
C LEU A 159 10.82 7.55 -11.01
N ARG A 160 11.26 6.49 -11.69
CA ARG A 160 10.45 5.83 -12.74
C ARG A 160 9.21 5.14 -12.18
N LYS A 161 9.35 4.42 -11.06
CA LYS A 161 8.26 3.63 -10.48
C LYS A 161 7.26 4.49 -9.73
N TYR A 162 7.75 5.46 -8.95
CA TYR A 162 6.93 6.20 -7.99
C TYR A 162 6.90 7.69 -8.28
N SER A 163 7.53 8.22 -9.34
CA SER A 163 7.53 9.64 -9.69
C SER A 163 8.07 10.55 -8.57
N GLY A 164 9.07 10.07 -7.81
CA GLY A 164 9.75 10.87 -6.80
C GLY A 164 11.15 10.37 -6.49
N ARG A 165 12.01 11.29 -6.07
CA ARG A 165 13.41 11.00 -5.70
C ARG A 165 13.55 10.87 -4.19
N ILE A 166 14.26 9.84 -3.75
CA ILE A 166 14.59 9.60 -2.35
C ILE A 166 16.05 9.16 -2.24
N VAL A 167 16.64 9.28 -1.06
CA VAL A 167 18.04 8.97 -0.78
C VAL A 167 18.18 7.97 0.36
N ARG A 168 19.37 7.43 0.57
CA ARG A 168 19.67 6.71 1.82
C ARG A 168 19.79 7.70 2.97
N CYS A 169 19.07 7.43 4.04
CA CYS A 169 19.08 8.20 5.29
C CYS A 169 18.58 7.31 6.45
N PHE A 170 18.73 7.74 7.69
CA PHE A 170 18.30 7.03 8.90
C PHE A 170 16.78 6.80 8.95
N TYR A 171 16.00 7.67 8.30
CA TYR A 171 14.54 7.59 8.23
C TYR A 171 14.03 7.05 6.87
N ALA A 172 14.89 6.36 6.11
CA ALA A 172 14.54 5.78 4.82
C ALA A 172 13.24 4.94 4.81
N PRO A 173 12.93 4.13 5.85
CA PRO A 173 11.67 3.37 5.87
C PRO A 173 10.42 4.26 5.83
N GLU A 174 10.41 5.38 6.54
CA GLU A 174 9.30 6.33 6.52
C GLU A 174 9.24 7.07 5.18
N MET A 175 10.40 7.47 4.64
CA MET A 175 10.48 8.14 3.34
C MET A 175 9.95 7.26 2.21
N ALA A 176 10.23 5.95 2.25
CA ALA A 176 9.67 4.96 1.34
C ALA A 176 8.13 4.91 1.40
N ILE A 177 7.57 4.80 2.61
CA ILE A 177 6.11 4.80 2.82
C ILE A 177 5.49 6.07 2.24
N ARG A 178 6.08 7.24 2.52
CA ARG A 178 5.59 8.53 2.00
C ARG A 178 5.71 8.63 0.49
N LEU A 179 6.72 8.02 -0.12
CA LEU A 179 6.87 7.94 -1.58
C LEU A 179 5.79 7.06 -2.22
N VAL A 180 5.52 5.89 -1.63
CA VAL A 180 4.45 4.98 -2.09
C VAL A 180 3.08 5.67 -1.96
N ILE A 181 2.78 6.30 -0.83
CA ILE A 181 1.54 7.05 -0.62
C ILE A 181 1.42 8.19 -1.63
N ALA A 182 2.52 8.91 -1.92
CA ALA A 182 2.50 9.98 -2.91
C ALA A 182 2.13 9.48 -4.32
N ALA A 183 2.63 8.32 -4.71
CA ALA A 183 2.28 7.69 -5.98
C ALA A 183 0.82 7.23 -6.00
N MET A 184 0.33 6.64 -4.90
CA MET A 184 -1.09 6.28 -4.74
C MET A 184 -1.99 7.51 -4.83
N ALA A 185 -1.63 8.61 -4.15
CA ALA A 185 -2.38 9.87 -4.18
C ALA A 185 -2.45 10.45 -5.59
N ARG A 186 -1.34 10.50 -6.34
CA ARG A 186 -1.34 10.98 -7.74
C ARG A 186 -2.30 10.20 -8.62
N SER A 187 -2.30 8.87 -8.49
CA SER A 187 -3.20 7.98 -9.22
C SER A 187 -4.67 8.15 -8.79
N ALA A 188 -4.95 8.37 -7.50
CA ALA A 188 -6.29 8.68 -7.04
C ALA A 188 -6.82 10.02 -7.59
N ILE A 189 -5.97 11.07 -7.54
CA ILE A 189 -6.31 12.43 -7.96
C ILE A 189 -6.61 12.48 -9.47
N SER A 190 -5.83 11.78 -10.30
CA SER A 190 -6.08 11.70 -11.75
C SER A 190 -7.43 11.08 -12.10
N HIS A 191 -8.05 10.38 -11.14
CA HIS A 191 -9.36 9.75 -11.27
C HIS A 191 -10.46 10.44 -10.44
N ASN A 192 -10.26 11.72 -10.06
CA ASN A 192 -11.17 12.54 -9.24
C ASN A 192 -11.50 11.91 -7.88
N LYS A 193 -10.50 11.29 -7.25
CA LYS A 193 -10.61 10.68 -5.93
C LYS A 193 -9.56 11.27 -4.99
N SER A 194 -9.85 11.18 -3.70
CA SER A 194 -8.90 11.49 -2.64
C SER A 194 -8.55 10.22 -1.88
N ILE A 195 -7.39 10.23 -1.24
CA ILE A 195 -7.00 9.21 -0.27
C ILE A 195 -6.91 9.80 1.13
N GLU A 196 -7.22 8.96 2.11
CA GLU A 196 -6.88 9.16 3.52
C GLU A 196 -6.05 7.96 3.96
N VAL A 197 -4.90 8.19 4.57
CA VAL A 197 -4.04 7.09 5.05
C VAL A 197 -4.59 6.57 6.37
N LEU A 198 -4.97 5.30 6.39
CA LEU A 198 -5.50 4.66 7.60
C LEU A 198 -4.38 4.17 8.50
N CYS A 199 -3.42 3.47 7.90
CA CYS A 199 -2.23 2.97 8.59
C CYS A 199 -1.16 2.55 7.60
N SER A 200 0.07 2.49 8.07
CA SER A 200 1.21 1.97 7.33
C SER A 200 2.11 1.15 8.24
N THR A 201 2.91 0.24 7.69
CA THR A 201 3.90 -0.50 8.46
C THR A 201 5.06 -0.90 7.58
N VAL A 202 6.25 -0.98 8.19
CA VAL A 202 7.41 -1.60 7.60
C VAL A 202 7.73 -2.84 8.42
N PHE A 203 7.73 -4.00 7.77
CA PHE A 203 8.05 -5.26 8.44
C PHE A 203 9.05 -6.03 7.58
N LYS A 204 10.20 -6.36 8.17
CA LYS A 204 11.36 -6.89 7.43
C LYS A 204 11.70 -5.95 6.26
N ASN A 205 11.54 -6.42 5.01
CA ASN A 205 11.79 -5.66 3.79
C ASN A 205 10.49 -5.30 3.03
N THR A 206 9.34 -5.36 3.70
CA THR A 206 8.04 -5.01 3.11
C THR A 206 7.53 -3.70 3.62
N PHE A 207 6.92 -2.94 2.72
CA PHE A 207 6.20 -1.71 2.98
C PHE A 207 4.72 -1.96 2.75
N THR A 208 3.90 -1.81 3.78
CA THR A 208 2.44 -1.98 3.68
C THR A 208 1.75 -0.65 3.98
N VAL A 209 0.81 -0.25 3.12
CA VAL A 209 0.03 0.98 3.24
C VAL A 209 -1.44 0.66 3.00
N ALA A 210 -2.32 1.11 3.90
CA ALA A 210 -3.77 1.06 3.72
C ALA A 210 -4.33 2.48 3.58
N VAL A 211 -5.10 2.71 2.51
CA VAL A 211 -5.76 4.00 2.27
C VAL A 211 -7.26 3.83 2.07
N LEU A 212 -8.04 4.73 2.65
CA LEU A 212 -9.46 4.90 2.36
C LEU A 212 -9.61 5.85 1.18
N CYS A 213 -10.43 5.46 0.21
CA CYS A 213 -10.67 6.26 -0.98
C CYS A 213 -12.06 6.91 -0.95
N THR A 214 -12.08 8.24 -1.02
CA THR A 214 -13.32 9.03 -1.09
C THR A 214 -13.49 9.63 -2.50
N LYS A 215 -14.75 9.68 -2.95
CA LYS A 215 -15.12 10.30 -4.22
C LYS A 215 -15.65 11.70 -3.95
N SER A 216 -14.78 12.71 -4.01
CA SER A 216 -15.18 14.12 -4.00
C SER A 216 -14.13 14.97 -4.71
N PRO A 217 -14.50 15.76 -5.73
CA PRO A 217 -13.59 16.69 -6.39
C PRO A 217 -12.97 17.70 -5.41
N GLN A 218 -13.75 18.27 -4.49
CA GLN A 218 -13.25 19.24 -3.51
C GLN A 218 -12.20 18.62 -2.57
N VAL A 219 -12.42 17.37 -2.17
CA VAL A 219 -11.46 16.64 -1.31
C VAL A 219 -10.21 16.24 -2.12
N SER A 220 -10.35 15.95 -3.41
CA SER A 220 -9.20 15.62 -4.28
C SER A 220 -8.24 16.81 -4.46
N SER A 221 -8.77 18.05 -4.55
CA SER A 221 -7.96 19.26 -4.55
C SER A 221 -7.21 19.46 -3.23
N LYS A 222 -7.80 19.09 -2.10
CA LYS A 222 -7.09 19.11 -0.80
C LYS A 222 -6.04 18.00 -0.70
N CYS A 223 -6.23 16.88 -1.39
CA CYS A 223 -5.27 15.79 -1.41
C CYS A 223 -3.94 16.18 -2.07
N THR A 224 -3.95 17.07 -3.06
CA THR A 224 -2.72 17.57 -3.71
C THR A 224 -1.87 18.39 -2.74
N GLU A 225 -2.48 19.06 -1.76
CA GLU A 225 -1.77 19.82 -0.73
C GLU A 225 -0.84 18.94 0.11
N ASN A 226 -1.06 17.63 0.16
CA ASN A 226 -0.18 16.69 0.87
C ASN A 226 0.98 16.17 0.00
N LEU A 227 1.01 16.47 -1.29
CA LEU A 227 2.11 16.10 -2.19
C LEU A 227 3.16 17.22 -2.19
N ARG A 228 4.21 17.07 -1.38
CA ARG A 228 5.20 18.14 -1.18
C ARG A 228 6.63 17.66 -1.39
N LEU A 229 7.48 18.58 -1.81
CA LEU A 229 8.92 18.38 -1.78
C LEU A 229 9.43 18.38 -0.34
N LEU A 230 10.52 17.67 -0.09
CA LEU A 230 11.21 17.63 1.19
C LEU A 230 12.61 18.22 0.99
N LYS A 231 12.95 19.27 1.73
CA LYS A 231 14.33 19.74 1.84
C LYS A 231 15.04 18.84 2.84
N HIS A 232 16.20 18.30 2.48
CA HIS A 232 16.95 17.34 3.29
C HIS A 232 18.43 17.73 3.34
N CYS A 233 19.03 17.74 4.53
CA CYS A 233 20.47 17.90 4.71
C CYS A 233 21.20 16.58 4.52
N MET A 234 22.12 16.51 3.57
CA MET A 234 22.95 15.33 3.29
C MET A 234 24.03 15.06 4.37
N VAL A 235 24.17 15.94 5.37
CA VAL A 235 25.20 15.84 6.42
C VAL A 235 24.59 15.35 7.74
N CYS A 236 23.59 16.06 8.25
CA CYS A 236 22.94 15.75 9.54
C CYS A 236 21.54 15.14 9.40
N GLU A 237 21.03 15.04 8.17
CA GLU A 237 19.70 14.49 7.86
C GLU A 237 18.50 15.27 8.43
N GLU A 238 18.74 16.52 8.85
CA GLU A 238 17.70 17.51 9.15
C GLU A 238 16.82 17.74 7.92
N ARG A 239 15.51 17.92 8.14
CA ARG A 239 14.54 17.90 7.04
C ARG A 239 13.28 18.69 7.31
N LEU A 240 12.78 19.33 6.26
CA LEU A 240 11.58 20.15 6.30
C LEU A 240 10.78 19.97 5.02
N PHE A 241 9.47 19.74 5.15
CA PHE A 241 8.58 19.78 3.99
C PHE A 241 8.43 21.22 3.50
N TYR A 242 8.43 21.39 2.17
CA TYR A 242 7.98 22.64 1.58
C TYR A 242 6.54 22.93 2.03
N PRO A 243 6.11 24.20 2.15
CA PRO A 243 4.74 24.53 2.49
C PRO A 243 3.76 24.00 1.44
N ALA A 244 2.48 23.90 1.81
CA ALA A 244 1.43 23.59 0.83
C ALA A 244 1.44 24.67 -0.26
N SER A 245 1.20 24.28 -1.52
CA SER A 245 1.06 25.24 -2.61
C SER A 245 -0.20 26.08 -2.39
N ASP A 246 -0.03 27.39 -2.34
CA ASP A 246 -1.11 28.39 -2.36
C ASP A 246 -1.41 28.90 -3.78
N GLY A 247 -0.83 28.24 -4.80
CA GLY A 247 -0.90 28.67 -6.20
C GLY A 247 0.27 29.54 -6.64
N PHE A 248 1.18 29.93 -5.74
CA PHE A 248 2.36 30.73 -6.07
C PHE A 248 3.66 29.93 -5.96
N PRO A 249 4.68 30.27 -6.78
CA PRO A 249 5.99 29.66 -6.65
C PRO A 249 6.63 30.01 -5.31
N VAL A 250 7.11 28.99 -4.60
CA VAL A 250 7.89 29.15 -3.37
C VAL A 250 9.37 29.28 -3.75
N ASP A 251 10.03 30.37 -3.36
CA ASP A 251 11.48 30.51 -3.54
C ASP A 251 12.20 29.47 -2.64
N PRO A 252 12.99 28.54 -3.18
CA PRO A 252 13.74 27.55 -2.40
C PRO A 252 14.70 28.16 -1.36
N LYS A 253 15.07 29.43 -1.51
CA LYS A 253 15.88 30.19 -0.53
C LYS A 253 15.11 30.53 0.74
N ASN A 254 13.77 30.59 0.69
CA ASN A 254 12.95 30.89 1.86
C ASN A 254 12.71 29.66 2.73
N ILE A 255 13.01 28.46 2.23
CA ILE A 255 12.90 27.20 2.97
C ILE A 255 14.23 26.92 3.65
N GLN A 256 14.34 27.14 4.95
CA GLN A 256 15.58 26.95 5.70
C GLN A 256 15.48 25.70 6.59
N LEU A 257 16.57 24.93 6.63
CA LEU A 257 16.71 23.81 7.56
C LEU A 257 17.22 24.35 8.89
N ASP A 258 16.77 23.76 10.00
CA ASP A 258 17.23 24.12 11.34
C ASP A 258 18.58 23.45 11.67
N CYS A 259 19.57 23.68 10.80
CA CYS A 259 20.93 23.16 10.96
C CYS A 259 21.98 24.13 10.40
N GLU A 260 23.19 24.06 10.93
CA GLU A 260 24.31 24.92 10.51
C GLU A 260 25.29 24.21 9.53
N CYS A 261 24.93 23.03 9.02
CA CYS A 261 25.82 22.24 8.17
C CYS A 261 26.26 23.00 6.91
N SER A 262 25.43 23.88 6.36
CA SER A 262 25.79 24.73 5.21
C SER A 262 26.90 25.74 5.49
N LYS A 263 27.12 26.09 6.76
CA LYS A 263 28.22 26.98 7.19
C LYS A 263 29.53 26.20 7.39
N ASN A 264 29.42 24.94 7.83
CA ASN A 264 30.55 24.16 8.32
C ASN A 264 31.09 23.12 7.31
N ALA A 265 30.26 22.68 6.35
CA ALA A 265 30.66 21.70 5.35
C ALA A 265 30.86 22.35 3.97
N PRO A 266 31.85 21.90 3.18
CA PRO A 266 32.06 22.42 1.84
C PRO A 266 30.93 22.01 0.89
N GLY A 267 30.49 22.94 0.04
CA GLY A 267 29.53 22.68 -1.03
C GLY A 267 28.06 22.74 -0.62
N LYS A 268 27.17 22.29 -1.52
CA LYS A 268 25.73 22.25 -1.26
C LYS A 268 25.41 21.07 -0.34
N THR A 269 24.96 21.38 0.87
CA THR A 269 24.59 20.37 1.88
C THR A 269 23.13 19.96 1.83
N ALA A 270 22.26 20.72 1.15
CA ALA A 270 20.83 20.45 1.07
C ALA A 270 20.43 19.93 -0.31
N GLN A 271 19.55 18.93 -0.33
CA GLN A 271 18.93 18.35 -1.52
C GLN A 271 17.41 18.42 -1.43
N GLU A 272 16.75 18.61 -2.57
CA GLU A 272 15.30 18.49 -2.70
C GLU A 272 14.93 17.05 -3.07
N LEU A 273 14.05 16.45 -2.27
CA LEU A 273 13.52 15.10 -2.43
C LEU A 273 12.02 15.12 -2.70
N GLY A 274 11.49 14.00 -3.18
CA GLY A 274 10.08 13.80 -3.45
C GLY A 274 9.66 14.04 -4.91
N PRO A 275 8.40 14.43 -5.15
CA PRO A 275 7.37 14.74 -4.14
C PRO A 275 6.98 13.53 -3.29
N LEU A 276 6.82 13.76 -1.98
CA LEU A 276 6.43 12.77 -0.96
C LEU A 276 5.09 13.16 -0.34
N TRP A 277 4.46 12.22 0.35
CA TRP A 277 3.29 12.49 1.18
C TRP A 277 3.71 13.20 2.47
N ALA A 278 3.30 14.46 2.64
CA ALA A 278 3.53 15.28 3.83
C ALA A 278 2.45 15.10 4.92
N GLY A 279 1.30 14.51 4.57
CA GLY A 279 0.20 14.30 5.51
C GLY A 279 0.47 13.20 6.55
N PRO A 280 -0.52 12.93 7.43
CA PRO A 280 -0.47 11.81 8.36
C PRO A 280 -0.34 10.47 7.62
N ILE A 281 0.40 9.53 8.23
CA ILE A 281 0.56 8.15 7.73
C ILE A 281 -0.12 7.10 8.65
N PHE A 282 -0.90 7.59 9.62
CA PHE A 282 -1.67 6.83 10.60
C PHE A 282 -2.95 7.61 10.92
N ASN A 283 -4.07 6.89 11.00
CA ASN A 283 -5.33 7.37 11.57
C ASN A 283 -5.52 6.67 12.93
N ALA A 284 -5.48 7.45 14.02
CA ALA A 284 -5.53 6.91 15.38
C ALA A 284 -6.85 6.17 15.65
N ASP A 285 -7.99 6.72 15.24
CA ASP A 285 -9.31 6.13 15.46
C ASP A 285 -9.44 4.78 14.74
N PHE A 286 -8.98 4.72 13.49
CA PHE A 286 -8.98 3.47 12.73
C PHE A 286 -8.05 2.42 13.34
N ILE A 287 -6.88 2.82 13.84
CA ILE A 287 -5.97 1.90 14.53
C ILE A 287 -6.58 1.38 15.83
N GLN A 288 -7.30 2.22 16.59
CA GLN A 288 -8.04 1.76 17.78
C GLN A 288 -9.11 0.73 17.41
N GLU A 289 -9.84 0.93 16.31
CA GLU A 289 -10.79 -0.06 15.80
C GLU A 289 -10.08 -1.37 15.39
N MET A 290 -8.90 -1.29 14.75
CA MET A 290 -8.10 -2.50 14.46
C MET A 290 -7.69 -3.25 15.73
N LEU A 291 -7.25 -2.56 16.77
CA LEU A 291 -6.87 -3.16 18.05
C LEU A 291 -8.06 -3.80 18.77
N ALA A 292 -9.22 -3.16 18.72
CA ALA A 292 -10.45 -3.68 19.31
C ALA A 292 -10.95 -4.99 18.66
N ASN A 293 -10.64 -5.20 17.37
CA ASN A 293 -11.16 -6.32 16.60
C ASN A 293 -10.39 -7.64 16.73
N LYS A 294 -9.31 -7.70 17.53
CA LYS A 294 -8.54 -8.91 17.90
C LYS A 294 -8.49 -10.00 16.81
N PHE A 295 -8.28 -9.63 15.55
CA PHE A 295 -8.38 -10.58 14.44
C PHE A 295 -7.27 -11.64 14.60
N GLY A 296 -7.66 -12.89 14.87
CA GLY A 296 -6.73 -14.00 15.08
C GLY A 296 -6.24 -14.21 16.52
N SER A 297 -6.82 -13.55 17.55
CA SER A 297 -6.48 -13.83 18.95
C SER A 297 -6.91 -15.22 19.44
N ASP A 298 -7.82 -15.88 18.73
CA ASP A 298 -8.34 -17.19 19.12
C ASP A 298 -7.43 -18.36 18.66
N ASN A 299 -6.28 -18.08 18.03
CA ASN A 299 -5.32 -19.08 17.54
C ASN A 299 -3.84 -18.61 17.59
N VAL A 300 -3.45 -17.85 18.61
CA VAL A 300 -2.02 -17.64 18.96
C VAL A 300 -1.68 -18.49 20.17
#